data_AF-A0A9D6J6K1-F1
#
_entry.id   AF-A0A9D6J6K1-F1
#
_cell.length_a   1.000
_cell.length_b   1.000
_cell.length_c   1.000
_cell.angle_alpha   90.00
_cell.angle_beta   90.00
_cell.angle_gamma   90.00
#
_symmetry.space_group_name_H-M   'P 1'
#
loop_
_entity.id
_entity.type
_entity.pdbx_description
1 polymer ?
#
loop_
_entity_poly.entity_id
_entity_poly.type
_entity_poly.pdbx_seq_one_letter_code
_entity_poly.pdbx_strand_id
1 'polypeptide(L)'
;MIDVSVLARAGLVFNINPDPEVPYRLFEIIESSSGAKVEAVRKILDGACKVIKASRILKNNYSEYLKRLQEWVDTRVARRKVFGYLKKLVEPEIDQTPLEKLVLADIQKKEVRDAFKEALEWQIPEILKNRIKDFLSGEKHQKHSSNKNSLEDFDRISVEEKIRLFVCLGSDEKEKLAPILDRILTDKKAPDNLRAMGLRTALRLEMGNFSDLAFNWVMGSREILIASAIEYLSYFNIDLVIPLLGIHLKSSNPRLRILAINVLKKANPSHAISALIAILRSRDSESRKLAMDCLIQFDFSLLREPLVEFLLSSRGKKFIPEILPLFQANPDPENFFSLYRIEMCLNPAAAKSVKAARLLCEEILVKCGRLTKDKTGQREKDLIERYSFEEEKRRNPQAYAISKLR
;
A
#
# COMPACT_ATOMS: atom_id res chain seq x y z
N MET A 1 -13.83 -4.60 13.59
CA MET A 1 -12.77 -5.59 13.87
C MET A 1 -13.21 -6.93 13.30
N ILE A 2 -12.42 -7.58 12.43
CA ILE A 2 -12.68 -8.99 12.10
C ILE A 2 -12.26 -9.80 13.32
N ASP A 3 -13.21 -10.52 13.91
CA ASP A 3 -12.98 -11.39 15.05
C ASP A 3 -11.94 -12.47 14.71
N VAL A 4 -10.92 -12.63 15.55
CA VAL A 4 -9.88 -13.65 15.40
C VAL A 4 -10.50 -15.06 15.35
N SER A 5 -11.66 -15.28 15.97
CA SER A 5 -12.44 -16.52 15.86
C SER A 5 -12.95 -16.79 14.44
N VAL A 6 -13.24 -15.75 13.66
CA VAL A 6 -13.68 -15.87 12.26
C VAL A 6 -12.50 -16.21 11.37
N LEU A 7 -11.32 -15.61 11.62
CA LEU A 7 -10.09 -15.97 10.91
C LEU A 7 -9.69 -17.42 11.17
N ALA A 8 -9.78 -17.89 12.41
CA ALA A 8 -9.50 -19.29 12.75
C ALA A 8 -10.44 -20.26 12.00
N ARG A 9 -11.74 -19.94 11.92
CA ARG A 9 -12.72 -20.73 11.16
C ARG A 9 -12.46 -20.69 9.65
N ALA A 10 -12.09 -19.53 9.09
CA ALA A 10 -11.69 -19.42 7.69
C ALA A 10 -10.46 -20.29 7.39
N GLY A 11 -9.51 -20.38 8.32
CA GLY A 11 -8.35 -21.27 8.21
C GLY A 11 -8.73 -22.75 8.05
N LEU A 12 -9.81 -23.20 8.69
CA LEU A 12 -10.29 -24.57 8.53
C LEU A 12 -10.74 -24.87 7.09
N VAL A 13 -11.32 -23.90 6.39
CA VAL A 13 -11.78 -24.08 5.00
C VAL A 13 -10.59 -24.37 4.07
N PHE A 14 -9.46 -23.67 4.25
CA PHE A 14 -8.24 -23.90 3.50
C PHE A 14 -7.57 -25.23 3.85
N ASN A 15 -7.72 -25.69 5.09
CA ASN A 15 -7.23 -27.00 5.50
C ASN A 15 -8.05 -28.16 4.92
N ILE A 16 -9.32 -27.92 4.58
CA ILE A 16 -10.18 -28.94 3.93
C ILE A 16 -9.97 -28.95 2.42
N ASN A 17 -9.73 -27.79 1.82
CA ASN A 17 -9.58 -27.61 0.37
C ASN A 17 -8.17 -27.09 0.05
N PRO A 18 -7.16 -27.98 -0.02
CA PRO A 18 -5.79 -27.55 -0.28
C PRO A 18 -5.66 -27.04 -1.72
N ASP A 19 -5.30 -25.76 -1.84
CA ASP A 19 -5.07 -25.08 -3.10
C ASP A 19 -3.67 -24.43 -3.08
N PRO A 20 -2.77 -24.74 -4.05
CA PRO A 20 -1.44 -24.16 -4.13
C PRO A 20 -1.40 -22.63 -4.26
N GLU A 21 -2.49 -21.97 -4.68
CA GLU A 21 -2.58 -20.51 -4.79
C GLU A 21 -2.91 -19.83 -3.46
N VAL A 22 -3.52 -20.53 -2.50
CA VAL A 22 -3.93 -19.96 -1.21
C VAL A 22 -2.75 -19.38 -0.41
N PRO A 23 -1.59 -20.05 -0.29
CA PRO A 23 -0.43 -19.47 0.40
C PRO A 23 0.03 -18.13 -0.17
N TYR A 24 -0.03 -17.93 -1.49
CA TYR A 24 0.30 -16.65 -2.11
C TYR A 24 -0.64 -15.54 -1.62
N ARG A 25 -1.96 -15.80 -1.59
CA ARG A 25 -2.98 -14.86 -1.09
C ARG A 25 -2.83 -14.55 0.39
N LEU A 26 -2.57 -15.57 1.21
CA LEU A 26 -2.39 -15.38 2.65
C LEU A 26 -1.16 -14.50 2.95
N PHE A 27 -0.10 -14.59 2.15
CA PHE A 27 1.02 -13.67 2.21
C PHE A 27 0.61 -12.22 1.90
N GLU A 28 -0.19 -11.98 0.86
CA GLU A 28 -0.71 -10.61 0.54
C GLU A 28 -1.50 -10.00 1.71
N ILE A 29 -2.28 -10.84 2.40
CA ILE A 29 -3.04 -10.43 3.59
C ILE A 29 -2.09 -10.13 4.76
N ILE A 30 -1.04 -10.93 4.97
CA ILE A 30 -0.04 -10.69 6.02
C ILE A 30 0.63 -9.32 5.80
N GLU A 31 1.04 -9.01 4.58
CA GLU A 31 1.72 -7.74 4.24
C GLU A 31 0.86 -6.50 4.51
N SER A 32 -0.46 -6.63 4.41
CA SER A 32 -1.42 -5.53 4.61
C SER A 32 -2.03 -5.49 6.01
N SER A 33 -1.66 -6.42 6.89
CA SER A 33 -2.20 -6.56 8.25
C SER A 33 -1.22 -6.07 9.31
N SER A 34 -1.70 -5.82 10.53
CA SER A 34 -0.89 -5.46 11.70
C SER A 34 -1.36 -6.17 12.97
N GLY A 35 -0.48 -6.27 13.96
CA GLY A 35 -0.78 -6.83 15.28
C GLY A 35 -1.27 -8.28 15.24
N ALA A 36 -2.24 -8.61 16.11
CA ALA A 36 -2.77 -9.97 16.28
C ALA A 36 -3.30 -10.61 14.98
N LYS A 37 -3.70 -9.80 13.99
CA LYS A 37 -4.15 -10.30 12.68
C LYS A 37 -3.00 -10.94 11.90
N VAL A 38 -1.79 -10.40 11.97
CA VAL A 38 -0.61 -10.98 11.31
C VAL A 38 -0.31 -12.36 11.87
N GLU A 39 -0.33 -12.51 13.19
CA GLU A 39 -0.09 -13.79 13.85
C GLU A 39 -1.16 -14.82 13.48
N ALA A 40 -2.43 -14.41 13.47
CA ALA A 40 -3.53 -15.29 13.09
C ALA A 40 -3.38 -15.77 11.64
N VAL A 41 -3.10 -14.87 10.69
CA VAL A 41 -2.97 -15.24 9.26
C VAL A 41 -1.70 -16.06 9.00
N ARG A 42 -0.59 -15.81 9.73
CA ARG A 42 0.61 -16.66 9.67
C ARG A 42 0.31 -18.10 10.08
N LYS A 43 -0.46 -18.31 11.16
CA LYS A 43 -0.89 -19.65 11.58
C LYS A 43 -1.72 -20.35 10.50
N ILE A 44 -2.59 -19.61 9.81
CA ILE A 44 -3.39 -20.13 8.68
C ILE A 44 -2.50 -20.52 7.50
N LEU A 45 -1.54 -19.65 7.14
CA LEU A 45 -0.56 -19.90 6.09
C LEU A 45 0.25 -21.18 6.37
N ASP A 46 0.78 -21.34 7.58
CA ASP A 46 1.52 -22.54 7.98
C ASP A 46 0.64 -23.79 7.89
N GLY A 47 -0.63 -23.68 8.29
CA GLY A 47 -1.64 -24.74 8.14
C GLY A 47 -1.85 -25.13 6.68
N ALA A 48 -2.13 -24.15 5.81
CA ALA A 48 -2.35 -24.37 4.39
C ALA A 48 -1.14 -25.05 3.73
N CYS A 49 0.08 -24.58 4.01
CA CYS A 49 1.30 -25.20 3.50
C CYS A 49 1.47 -26.65 3.97
N LYS A 50 1.14 -26.96 5.23
CA LYS A 50 1.19 -28.34 5.76
C LYS A 50 0.18 -29.25 5.08
N VAL A 51 -1.06 -28.78 4.88
CA VAL A 51 -2.10 -29.56 4.22
C VAL A 51 -1.76 -29.80 2.75
N ILE A 52 -1.22 -28.81 2.02
CA ILE A 52 -0.74 -28.98 0.63
C ILE A 52 0.35 -30.07 0.56
N LYS A 53 1.25 -30.14 1.55
CA LYS A 53 2.26 -31.21 1.63
C LYS A 53 1.61 -32.57 1.85
N ALA A 54 0.69 -32.64 2.81
CA ALA A 54 0.05 -33.88 3.23
C ALA A 54 -0.88 -34.45 2.15
N SER A 55 -1.59 -33.60 1.42
CA SER A 55 -2.54 -33.97 0.37
C SER A 55 -1.87 -34.51 -0.90
N ARG A 56 -0.55 -34.32 -1.04
CA ARG A 56 0.24 -34.74 -2.21
C ARG A 56 -0.30 -34.22 -3.55
N ILE A 57 -1.08 -33.14 -3.54
CA ILE A 57 -1.59 -32.51 -4.79
C ILE A 57 -0.45 -32.03 -5.69
N LEU A 58 0.71 -31.72 -5.10
CA LEU A 58 1.94 -31.34 -5.80
C LEU A 58 2.90 -32.52 -6.04
N LYS A 59 2.49 -33.76 -5.75
CA LYS A 59 3.31 -34.98 -5.86
C LYS A 59 4.69 -34.77 -5.19
N ASN A 60 5.79 -34.92 -5.94
CA ASN A 60 7.16 -34.77 -5.44
C ASN A 60 7.69 -33.33 -5.50
N ASN A 61 6.90 -32.37 -5.99
CA ASN A 61 7.37 -31.02 -6.28
C ASN A 61 7.13 -30.03 -5.14
N TYR A 62 6.82 -30.50 -3.93
CA TYR A 62 6.52 -29.63 -2.79
C TYR A 62 7.72 -28.76 -2.36
N SER A 63 8.94 -29.31 -2.37
CA SER A 63 10.14 -28.53 -2.04
C SER A 63 10.39 -27.41 -3.05
N GLU A 64 10.19 -27.70 -4.33
CA GLU A 64 10.31 -26.71 -5.41
C GLU A 64 9.19 -25.67 -5.34
N TYR A 65 7.98 -26.07 -4.96
CA TYR A 65 6.87 -25.17 -4.68
C TYR A 65 7.20 -24.18 -3.55
N LEU A 66 7.70 -24.64 -2.40
CA LEU A 66 8.05 -23.75 -1.30
C LEU A 66 9.15 -22.75 -1.70
N LYS A 67 10.14 -23.21 -2.48
CA LYS A 67 11.17 -22.33 -3.03
C LYS A 67 10.57 -21.24 -3.92
N ARG A 68 9.67 -21.61 -4.85
CA ARG A 68 8.96 -20.65 -5.72
C ARG A 68 8.08 -19.69 -4.94
N LEU A 69 7.40 -20.15 -3.89
CA LEU A 69 6.59 -19.29 -3.03
C LEU A 69 7.47 -18.25 -2.33
N GLN A 70 8.61 -18.67 -1.76
CA GLN A 70 9.54 -17.75 -1.10
C GLN A 70 10.15 -16.76 -2.09
N GLU A 71 10.63 -17.23 -3.25
CA GLU A 71 11.17 -16.36 -4.32
C GLU A 71 10.13 -15.33 -4.79
N TRP A 72 8.86 -15.73 -4.91
CA TRP A 72 7.77 -14.82 -5.24
C TRP A 72 7.53 -13.77 -4.15
N VAL A 73 7.52 -14.17 -2.87
CA VAL A 73 7.36 -13.25 -1.73
C VAL A 73 8.48 -12.22 -1.74
N ASP A 74 9.72 -12.66 -1.85
CA ASP A 74 10.89 -11.76 -1.79
C ASP A 74 10.90 -10.79 -2.98
N THR A 75 10.58 -11.29 -4.18
CA THR A 75 10.46 -10.47 -5.40
C THR A 75 9.35 -9.43 -5.25
N ARG A 76 8.19 -9.82 -4.71
CA ARG A 76 7.04 -8.94 -4.51
C ARG A 76 7.37 -7.83 -3.50
N VAL A 77 7.92 -8.19 -2.34
CA VAL A 77 8.34 -7.24 -1.31
C VAL A 77 9.34 -6.25 -1.90
N ALA A 78 10.31 -6.73 -2.68
CA ALA A 78 11.29 -5.91 -3.37
C ALA A 78 10.65 -4.93 -4.37
N ARG A 79 9.79 -5.40 -5.29
CA ARG A 79 9.10 -4.56 -6.27
C ARG A 79 8.28 -3.45 -5.61
N ARG A 80 7.52 -3.80 -4.57
CA ARG A 80 6.71 -2.83 -3.83
C ARG A 80 7.58 -1.76 -3.17
N LYS A 81 8.71 -2.19 -2.58
CA LYS A 81 9.67 -1.29 -1.93
C LYS A 81 10.32 -0.35 -2.94
N VAL A 82 10.79 -0.86 -4.08
CA VAL A 82 11.34 -0.08 -5.19
C VAL A 82 10.33 0.94 -5.69
N PHE A 83 9.09 0.52 -5.94
CA PHE A 83 8.05 1.42 -6.39
C PHE A 83 7.73 2.52 -5.36
N GLY A 84 7.77 2.19 -4.07
CA GLY A 84 7.69 3.17 -2.98
C GLY A 84 8.85 4.18 -2.97
N TYR A 85 10.05 3.79 -3.40
CA TYR A 85 11.19 4.68 -3.56
C TYR A 85 11.06 5.58 -4.78
N LEU A 86 10.79 5.00 -5.96
CA LEU A 86 10.68 5.73 -7.22
C LEU A 86 9.73 6.90 -7.12
N LYS A 87 8.61 6.69 -6.45
CA LYS A 87 7.60 7.71 -6.26
C LYS A 87 8.05 8.87 -5.36
N LYS A 88 8.72 8.58 -4.24
CA LYS A 88 9.28 9.61 -3.34
C LYS A 88 10.43 10.39 -3.99
N LEU A 89 11.16 9.76 -4.91
CA LEU A 89 12.24 10.38 -5.67
C LEU A 89 11.75 11.39 -6.72
N VAL A 90 10.44 11.49 -6.99
CA VAL A 90 9.86 12.51 -7.89
C VAL A 90 9.53 13.82 -7.16
N GLU A 91 9.53 13.85 -5.82
CA GLU A 91 9.12 15.01 -5.04
C GLU A 91 10.31 15.98 -4.82
N PRO A 92 10.34 17.17 -5.46
CA PRO A 92 11.50 18.06 -5.45
C PRO A 92 11.64 18.89 -4.17
N GLU A 93 10.63 18.88 -3.29
CA GLU A 93 10.51 19.77 -2.13
C GLU A 93 11.02 19.18 -0.80
N ILE A 94 11.52 17.93 -0.81
CA ILE A 94 11.99 17.21 0.38
C ILE A 94 13.48 16.94 0.24
N ASP A 95 14.27 17.14 1.30
CA ASP A 95 15.66 16.66 1.36
C ASP A 95 15.69 15.14 1.14
N GLN A 96 16.19 14.73 -0.03
CA GLN A 96 16.19 13.34 -0.47
C GLN A 96 17.37 12.54 0.10
N THR A 97 18.34 13.19 0.73
CA THR A 97 19.57 12.57 1.25
C THR A 97 19.31 11.37 2.19
N PRO A 98 18.33 11.41 3.12
CA PRO A 98 18.00 10.26 3.97
C PRO A 98 17.38 9.09 3.18
N LEU A 99 16.56 9.39 2.17
CA LEU A 99 15.93 8.40 1.31
C LEU A 99 16.95 7.72 0.41
N GLU A 100 17.88 8.48 -0.18
CA GLU A 100 18.95 7.96 -1.03
C GLU A 100 19.87 7.00 -0.26
N LYS A 101 20.21 7.32 0.99
CA LYS A 101 20.96 6.40 1.86
C LYS A 101 20.22 5.08 2.09
N LEU A 102 18.91 5.15 2.29
CA LEU A 102 18.06 3.96 2.47
C LEU A 102 18.01 3.12 1.18
N VAL A 103 17.86 3.77 0.02
CA VAL A 103 17.89 3.12 -1.30
C VAL A 103 19.23 2.41 -1.52
N LEU A 104 20.35 3.09 -1.28
CA LEU A 104 21.70 2.55 -1.45
C LEU A 104 22.00 1.39 -0.49
N ALA A 105 21.42 1.38 0.71
CA ALA A 105 21.53 0.26 1.63
C ALA A 105 20.73 -0.95 1.14
N ASP A 106 19.51 -0.73 0.65
CA ASP A 106 18.64 -1.83 0.20
C ASP A 106 19.02 -2.40 -1.15
N ILE A 107 19.61 -1.61 -2.06
CA ILE A 107 20.02 -2.08 -3.39
C ILE A 107 21.14 -3.12 -3.34
N GLN A 108 21.80 -3.28 -2.19
CA GLN A 108 22.75 -4.37 -1.94
C GLN A 108 22.07 -5.74 -1.88
N LYS A 109 20.76 -5.79 -1.60
CA LYS A 109 19.97 -7.03 -1.62
C LYS A 109 19.67 -7.41 -3.07
N LYS A 110 19.90 -8.68 -3.43
CA LYS A 110 19.74 -9.18 -4.80
C LYS A 110 18.35 -8.90 -5.35
N GLU A 111 17.30 -9.15 -4.57
CA GLU A 111 15.90 -9.04 -4.98
C GLU A 111 15.51 -7.58 -5.22
N VAL A 112 16.02 -6.65 -4.40
CA VAL A 112 15.82 -5.21 -4.57
C VAL A 112 16.56 -4.70 -5.81
N ARG A 113 17.78 -5.17 -6.03
CA ARG A 113 18.56 -4.83 -7.22
C ARG A 113 17.89 -5.33 -8.50
N ASP A 114 17.39 -6.57 -8.49
CA ASP A 114 16.68 -7.17 -9.61
C ASP A 114 15.35 -6.43 -9.86
N ALA A 115 14.62 -6.04 -8.82
CA ALA A 115 13.42 -5.20 -8.95
C ALA A 115 13.73 -3.80 -9.53
N PHE A 116 14.87 -3.18 -9.19
CA PHE A 116 15.30 -1.93 -9.82
C PHE A 116 15.64 -2.11 -11.30
N LYS A 117 16.28 -3.21 -11.69
CA LYS A 117 16.53 -3.53 -13.11
C LYS A 117 15.22 -3.74 -13.86
N GLU A 118 14.29 -4.50 -13.28
CA GLU A 118 12.97 -4.72 -13.86
C GLU A 118 12.20 -3.39 -14.03
N ALA A 119 12.35 -2.47 -13.08
CA ALA A 119 11.72 -1.16 -13.16
C ALA A 119 12.18 -0.30 -14.36
N LEU A 120 13.33 -0.60 -14.98
CA LEU A 120 13.75 0.06 -16.21
C LEU A 120 12.86 -0.29 -17.42
N GLU A 121 12.26 -1.49 -17.39
CA GLU A 121 11.30 -1.97 -18.41
C GLU A 121 9.87 -1.46 -18.15
N TRP A 122 9.61 -0.90 -16.97
CA TRP A 122 8.31 -0.33 -16.66
C TRP A 122 8.06 0.97 -17.44
N GLN A 123 6.79 1.27 -17.67
CA GLN A 123 6.36 2.51 -18.31
C GLN A 123 6.40 3.68 -17.31
N ILE A 124 7.62 4.08 -16.91
CA ILE A 124 7.91 5.17 -15.96
C ILE A 124 8.64 6.35 -16.63
N PRO A 125 8.58 7.58 -16.07
CA PRO A 125 9.29 8.75 -16.59
C PRO A 125 10.81 8.55 -16.74
N GLU A 126 11.40 9.11 -17.80
CA GLU A 126 12.83 8.91 -18.12
C GLU A 126 13.79 9.44 -17.04
N ILE A 127 13.40 10.51 -16.32
CA ILE A 127 14.15 11.05 -15.18
C ILE A 127 14.36 9.98 -14.09
N LEU A 128 13.33 9.16 -13.84
CA LEU A 128 13.43 8.06 -12.88
C LEU A 128 14.31 6.93 -13.42
N LYS A 129 14.24 6.62 -14.71
CA LYS A 129 15.12 5.62 -15.33
C LYS A 129 16.59 6.00 -15.20
N ASN A 130 16.92 7.29 -15.35
CA ASN A 130 18.27 7.78 -15.15
C ASN A 130 18.71 7.66 -13.69
N ARG A 131 17.88 8.09 -12.73
CA ARG A 131 18.17 7.90 -11.30
C ARG A 131 18.36 6.44 -10.89
N ILE A 132 17.56 5.53 -11.46
CA ILE A 132 17.74 4.09 -11.24
C ILE A 132 19.12 3.63 -11.73
N LYS A 133 19.56 4.09 -12.91
CA LYS A 133 20.91 3.79 -13.43
C LYS A 133 21.99 4.31 -12.49
N ASP A 134 21.83 5.50 -11.93
CA ASP A 134 22.78 6.11 -10.98
C ASP A 134 22.89 5.31 -9.67
N PHE A 135 21.76 4.85 -9.11
CA PHE A 135 21.79 3.98 -7.93
C PHE A 135 22.44 2.62 -8.22
N LEU A 136 22.26 2.10 -9.44
CA LEU A 136 22.86 0.85 -9.88
C LEU A 136 24.37 0.98 -10.19
N SER A 137 24.87 2.19 -10.49
CA SER A 137 26.28 2.49 -10.80
C SER A 137 27.10 2.91 -9.57
N GLY A 138 26.48 3.45 -8.51
CA GLY A 138 27.07 3.53 -7.17
C GLY A 138 27.86 4.81 -6.82
N GLU A 139 27.52 5.97 -7.39
CA GLU A 139 28.19 7.24 -7.05
C GLU A 139 27.77 7.81 -5.68
N LYS A 140 28.75 8.30 -4.90
CA LYS A 140 28.65 8.62 -3.45
C LYS A 140 28.29 10.09 -3.19
N HIS A 141 27.38 10.35 -2.24
CA HIS A 141 27.28 11.65 -1.54
C HIS A 141 27.48 11.52 0.00
N GLN A 142 28.35 12.40 0.54
CA GLN A 142 28.87 12.41 1.91
C GLN A 142 27.99 13.14 2.94
N LYS A 143 28.33 12.93 4.22
CA LYS A 143 27.60 13.23 5.47
C LYS A 143 27.78 14.67 5.98
N HIS A 144 26.79 15.15 6.76
CA HIS A 144 27.00 16.13 7.83
C HIS A 144 26.52 15.59 9.19
N SER A 145 27.27 15.91 10.25
CA SER A 145 27.08 15.52 11.66
C SER A 145 26.41 16.64 12.47
N SER A 146 25.65 16.30 13.51
CA SER A 146 25.06 17.28 14.45
C SER A 146 25.49 17.05 15.90
N ASN A 147 25.82 18.15 16.60
CA ASN A 147 26.06 18.23 18.04
C ASN A 147 24.83 17.81 18.87
N LYS A 148 25.06 17.25 20.07
CA LYS A 148 24.02 16.84 21.04
C LYS A 148 23.84 17.92 22.13
N ASN A 149 22.61 18.42 22.28
CA ASN A 149 22.15 19.19 23.46
C ASN A 149 21.40 18.24 24.43
N SER A 150 21.26 18.62 25.71
CA SER A 150 20.62 17.81 26.77
C SER A 150 19.18 18.28 27.10
N LEU A 151 18.39 17.45 27.80
CA LEU A 151 17.05 17.80 28.31
C LEU A 151 17.05 18.84 29.43
N GLU A 152 18.17 19.02 30.14
CA GLU A 152 18.26 19.94 31.28
C GLU A 152 18.26 21.41 30.84
N ASP A 153 18.70 21.67 29.60
CA ASP A 153 18.72 23.00 29.00
C ASP A 153 17.43 23.35 28.25
N PHE A 154 16.40 22.49 28.32
CA PHE A 154 15.22 22.57 27.44
C PHE A 154 14.59 23.97 27.43
N ASP A 155 14.44 24.63 28.58
CA ASP A 155 13.79 25.94 28.65
C ASP A 155 14.65 27.09 28.10
N ARG A 156 15.98 26.92 28.05
CA ARG A 156 16.96 27.94 27.68
C ARG A 156 17.27 27.96 26.18
N ILE A 157 16.99 26.86 25.49
CA ILE A 157 17.28 26.70 24.06
C ILE A 157 16.16 27.24 23.16
N SER A 158 16.52 27.58 21.92
CA SER A 158 15.58 28.11 20.93
C SER A 158 14.50 27.10 20.53
N VAL A 159 13.44 27.54 19.86
CA VAL A 159 12.36 26.65 19.39
C VAL A 159 12.92 25.61 18.40
N GLU A 160 13.83 26.03 17.52
CA GLU A 160 14.49 25.17 16.54
C GLU A 160 15.36 24.11 17.22
N GLU A 161 16.07 24.49 18.29
CA GLU A 161 16.89 23.58 19.07
C GLU A 161 16.03 22.60 19.89
N LYS A 162 14.89 23.04 20.43
CA LYS A 162 13.90 22.16 21.09
C LYS A 162 13.37 21.09 20.13
N ILE A 163 13.05 21.49 18.90
CA ILE A 163 12.60 20.57 17.85
C ILE A 163 13.71 19.57 17.50
N ARG A 164 14.96 20.02 17.34
CA ARG A 164 16.10 19.13 17.07
C ARG A 164 16.34 18.14 18.21
N LEU A 165 16.29 18.62 19.45
CA LEU A 165 16.40 17.79 20.64
C LEU A 165 15.34 16.70 20.63
N PHE A 166 14.06 17.05 20.42
CA PHE A 166 12.96 16.10 20.30
C PHE A 166 13.15 15.04 19.21
N VAL A 167 13.91 15.29 18.14
CA VAL A 167 14.23 14.26 17.14
C VAL A 167 15.25 13.25 17.68
N CYS A 168 16.14 13.67 18.57
CA CYS A 168 17.24 12.85 19.08
C CYS A 168 16.92 12.03 20.34
N LEU A 169 15.80 12.30 21.01
CA LEU A 169 15.44 11.62 22.28
C LEU A 169 15.06 10.14 22.10
N GLY A 170 15.50 9.32 23.05
CA GLY A 170 15.28 7.88 23.10
C GLY A 170 14.26 7.42 24.15
N SER A 171 14.03 6.11 24.25
CA SER A 171 13.11 5.49 25.22
C SER A 171 13.49 5.74 26.68
N ASP A 172 14.78 5.93 26.94
CA ASP A 172 15.35 5.98 28.29
C ASP A 172 15.05 7.32 28.98
N GLU A 173 14.50 8.28 28.23
CA GLU A 173 14.21 9.64 28.67
C GLU A 173 12.70 9.88 28.91
N LYS A 174 11.85 8.86 28.73
CA LYS A 174 10.38 8.97 28.79
C LYS A 174 9.88 9.62 30.08
N GLU A 175 10.39 9.19 31.24
CA GLU A 175 9.94 9.70 32.55
C GLU A 175 10.25 11.18 32.73
N LYS A 176 11.46 11.61 32.33
CA LYS A 176 11.89 13.02 32.41
C LYS A 176 11.17 13.89 31.37
N LEU A 177 10.84 13.32 30.21
CA LEU A 177 10.20 14.02 29.11
C LEU A 177 8.69 14.22 29.31
N ALA A 178 8.01 13.31 30.02
CA ALA A 178 6.56 13.38 30.27
C ALA A 178 6.08 14.74 30.79
N PRO A 179 6.64 15.33 31.87
CA PRO A 179 6.21 16.64 32.35
C PRO A 179 6.51 17.78 31.37
N ILE A 180 7.59 17.68 30.59
CA ILE A 180 7.96 18.67 29.58
C ILE A 180 6.95 18.66 28.44
N LEU A 181 6.57 17.47 27.95
CA LEU A 181 5.56 17.31 26.92
C LEU A 181 4.19 17.79 27.38
N ASP A 182 3.78 17.43 28.60
CA ASP A 182 2.48 17.86 29.14
C ASP A 182 2.35 19.39 29.13
N ARG A 183 3.39 20.09 29.62
CA ARG A 183 3.46 21.56 29.62
C ARG A 183 3.40 22.15 28.21
N ILE A 184 4.13 21.60 27.24
CA ILE A 184 4.20 22.16 25.88
C ILE A 184 2.90 21.91 25.12
N LEU A 185 2.33 20.71 25.24
CA LEU A 185 1.14 20.32 24.51
C LEU A 185 -0.09 21.11 25.01
N THR A 186 -0.16 21.37 26.31
CA THR A 186 -1.26 22.13 26.92
C THR A 186 -1.11 23.65 26.78
N ASP A 187 0.12 24.17 26.64
CA ASP A 187 0.35 25.60 26.43
C ASP A 187 -0.17 26.09 25.06
N LYS A 188 -1.20 26.94 25.09
CA LYS A 188 -1.79 27.56 23.89
C LYS A 188 -0.90 28.65 23.26
N LYS A 189 0.09 29.17 24.00
CA LYS A 189 1.05 30.17 23.51
C LYS A 189 2.26 29.52 22.85
N ALA A 190 2.50 28.23 23.09
CA ALA A 190 3.59 27.51 22.45
C ALA A 190 3.38 27.44 20.92
N PRO A 191 4.44 27.60 20.12
CA PRO A 191 4.37 27.50 18.66
C PRO A 191 3.78 26.15 18.18
N ASP A 192 2.93 26.16 17.16
CA ASP A 192 2.23 24.96 16.69
C ASP A 192 3.19 23.87 16.16
N ASN A 193 4.31 24.27 15.55
CA ASN A 193 5.36 23.35 15.10
C ASN A 193 6.03 22.60 16.27
N LEU A 194 6.29 23.29 17.38
CA LEU A 194 6.84 22.71 18.60
C LEU A 194 5.84 21.75 19.24
N ARG A 195 4.57 22.16 19.34
CA ARG A 195 3.48 21.34 19.87
C ARG A 195 3.26 20.08 19.04
N ALA A 196 3.20 20.20 17.71
CA ALA A 196 3.10 19.07 16.80
C ALA A 196 4.30 18.12 16.91
N MET A 197 5.52 18.65 17.08
CA MET A 197 6.71 17.82 17.28
C MET A 197 6.70 17.10 18.63
N GLY A 198 6.21 17.77 19.69
CA GLY A 198 6.01 17.14 20.99
C GLY A 198 5.09 15.92 20.89
N LEU A 199 3.97 16.05 20.17
CA LEU A 199 3.01 14.94 20.01
C LEU A 199 3.58 13.80 19.15
N ARG A 200 4.37 14.12 18.11
CA ARG A 200 5.11 13.10 17.33
C ARG A 200 6.18 12.39 18.16
N THR A 201 6.81 13.10 19.07
CA THR A 201 7.80 12.52 20.00
C THR A 201 7.10 11.59 20.98
N ALA A 202 5.94 11.98 21.52
CA ALA A 202 5.10 11.11 22.34
C ALA A 202 4.67 9.84 21.57
N LEU A 203 4.27 9.97 20.30
CA LEU A 203 3.99 8.83 19.43
C LEU A 203 5.20 7.91 19.26
N ARG A 204 6.37 8.47 18.91
CA ARG A 204 7.61 7.71 18.70
C ARG A 204 8.05 6.96 19.96
N LEU A 205 7.81 7.55 21.12
CA LEU A 205 8.14 6.97 22.42
C LEU A 205 6.95 6.21 23.05
N GLU A 206 5.90 5.94 22.28
CA GLU A 206 4.76 5.13 22.70
C GLU A 206 4.05 5.63 23.98
N MET A 207 4.02 6.94 24.18
CA MET A 207 3.36 7.58 25.33
C MET A 207 1.89 7.85 25.00
N GLY A 208 0.98 7.02 25.51
CA GLY A 208 -0.46 7.00 25.17
C GLY A 208 -1.36 7.97 25.95
N ASN A 209 -0.81 8.83 26.81
CA ASN A 209 -1.56 9.67 27.75
C ASN A 209 -2.10 10.98 27.15
N PHE A 210 -2.00 11.20 25.84
CA PHE A 210 -2.40 12.45 25.18
C PHE A 210 -3.60 12.29 24.21
N SER A 211 -4.36 11.19 24.30
CA SER A 211 -5.48 10.92 23.39
C SER A 211 -6.56 12.00 23.42
N ASP A 212 -6.97 12.48 24.59
CA ASP A 212 -8.03 13.51 24.70
C ASP A 212 -7.58 14.84 24.09
N LEU A 213 -6.33 15.23 24.33
CA LEU A 213 -5.72 16.42 23.76
C LEU A 213 -5.62 16.31 22.24
N ALA A 214 -5.17 15.16 21.73
CA ALA A 214 -5.09 14.91 20.30
C ALA A 214 -6.49 14.93 19.66
N PHE A 215 -7.52 14.35 20.30
CA PHE A 215 -8.89 14.37 19.79
C PHE A 215 -9.41 15.79 19.56
N ASN A 216 -9.18 16.68 20.53
CA ASN A 216 -9.54 18.09 20.41
C ASN A 216 -8.80 18.80 19.25
N TRP A 217 -7.55 18.41 18.97
CA TRP A 217 -6.80 18.99 17.86
C TRP A 217 -7.30 18.55 16.49
N VAL A 218 -7.81 17.32 16.35
CA VAL A 218 -8.41 16.82 15.08
C VAL A 218 -9.59 17.69 14.66
N MET A 219 -10.39 18.15 15.62
CA MET A 219 -11.56 19.02 15.39
C MET A 219 -11.21 20.50 15.20
N GLY A 220 -9.93 20.87 15.31
CA GLY A 220 -9.47 22.25 15.19
C GLY A 220 -9.36 22.74 13.75
N SER A 221 -8.77 23.93 13.60
CA SER A 221 -8.50 24.57 12.30
C SER A 221 -7.02 24.55 11.90
N ARG A 222 -6.11 24.20 12.82
CA ARG A 222 -4.66 24.29 12.61
C ARG A 222 -4.12 23.01 11.99
N GLU A 223 -3.86 23.03 10.70
CA GLU A 223 -3.53 21.84 9.89
C GLU A 223 -2.34 21.02 10.41
N ILE A 224 -1.29 21.68 10.92
CA ILE A 224 -0.11 21.00 11.46
C ILE A 224 -0.42 20.21 12.74
N LEU A 225 -1.30 20.75 13.59
CA LEU A 225 -1.76 20.08 14.81
C LEU A 225 -2.69 18.93 14.46
N ILE A 226 -3.66 19.15 13.56
CA ILE A 226 -4.57 18.12 13.04
C ILE A 226 -3.76 16.93 12.51
N ALA A 227 -2.75 17.17 11.67
CA ALA A 227 -1.91 16.12 11.11
C ALA A 227 -1.21 15.29 12.20
N SER A 228 -0.55 15.95 13.17
CA SER A 228 0.10 15.24 14.27
C SER A 228 -0.88 14.47 15.16
N ALA A 229 -2.09 15.01 15.35
CA ALA A 229 -3.12 14.39 16.17
C ALA A 229 -3.73 13.16 15.51
N ILE A 230 -4.03 13.21 14.21
CA ILE A 230 -4.48 12.06 13.44
C ILE A 230 -3.39 10.97 13.43
N GLU A 231 -2.11 11.33 13.23
CA GLU A 231 -0.97 10.39 13.32
C GLU A 231 -0.96 9.68 14.68
N TYR A 232 -1.01 10.44 15.77
CA TYR A 232 -0.98 9.94 17.15
C TYR A 232 -2.16 9.01 17.45
N LEU A 233 -3.39 9.49 17.21
CA LEU A 233 -4.58 8.72 17.50
C LEU A 233 -4.71 7.48 16.61
N SER A 234 -4.20 7.51 15.38
CA SER A 234 -4.18 6.31 14.53
C SER A 234 -3.37 5.15 15.10
N TYR A 235 -2.51 5.41 16.09
CA TYR A 235 -1.74 4.42 16.83
C TYR A 235 -2.43 4.03 18.15
N PHE A 236 -2.82 5.00 18.97
CA PHE A 236 -3.33 4.73 20.32
C PHE A 236 -4.84 4.55 20.42
N ASN A 237 -5.62 5.24 19.58
CA ASN A 237 -7.08 5.22 19.65
C ASN A 237 -7.72 5.55 18.29
N ILE A 238 -7.70 4.56 17.38
CA ILE A 238 -8.18 4.73 16.01
C ILE A 238 -9.69 4.97 15.93
N ASP A 239 -10.45 4.43 16.89
CA ASP A 239 -11.92 4.52 16.92
C ASP A 239 -12.42 5.96 17.09
N LEU A 240 -11.65 6.81 17.79
CA LEU A 240 -11.93 8.24 17.91
C LEU A 240 -11.74 8.99 16.58
N VAL A 241 -10.86 8.51 15.71
CA VAL A 241 -10.50 9.21 14.47
C VAL A 241 -11.42 8.85 13.32
N ILE A 242 -11.80 7.57 13.20
CA ILE A 242 -12.58 7.05 12.07
C ILE A 242 -13.81 7.92 11.72
N PRO A 243 -14.65 8.34 12.68
CA PRO A 243 -15.81 9.18 12.39
C PRO A 243 -15.46 10.55 11.79
N LEU A 244 -14.25 11.06 12.08
CA LEU A 244 -13.79 12.39 11.70
C LEU A 244 -13.06 12.41 10.35
N LEU A 245 -12.62 11.25 9.84
CA LEU A 245 -11.86 11.15 8.60
C LEU A 245 -12.59 11.70 7.37
N GLY A 246 -13.92 11.64 7.35
CA GLY A 246 -14.73 12.17 6.25
C GLY A 246 -14.52 13.67 6.01
N ILE A 247 -14.26 14.44 7.07
CA ILE A 247 -13.99 15.89 6.98
C ILE A 247 -12.60 16.10 6.37
N HIS A 248 -11.61 15.35 6.83
CA HIS A 248 -10.22 15.49 6.37
C HIS A 248 -9.97 14.94 4.96
N LEU A 249 -10.77 13.96 4.50
CA LEU A 249 -10.76 13.51 3.09
C LEU A 249 -11.14 14.63 2.10
N LYS A 250 -11.93 15.61 2.56
CA LYS A 250 -12.36 16.77 1.75
C LYS A 250 -11.49 18.00 1.97
N SER A 251 -10.46 17.91 2.81
CA SER A 251 -9.57 19.04 3.10
C SER A 251 -8.84 19.51 1.83
N SER A 252 -8.67 20.82 1.67
CA SER A 252 -7.81 21.39 0.63
C SER A 252 -6.35 20.91 0.80
N ASN A 253 -5.90 20.70 2.04
CA ASN A 253 -4.55 20.27 2.34
C ASN A 253 -4.30 18.81 1.87
N PRO A 254 -3.40 18.60 0.89
CA PRO A 254 -2.95 17.29 0.42
C PRO A 254 -2.56 16.31 1.53
N ARG A 255 -1.78 16.79 2.51
CA ARG A 255 -1.21 15.98 3.59
C ARG A 255 -2.29 15.41 4.49
N LEU A 256 -3.30 16.20 4.81
CA LEU A 256 -4.43 15.74 5.64
C LEU A 256 -5.26 14.68 4.93
N ARG A 257 -5.45 14.82 3.62
CA ARG A 257 -6.15 13.80 2.81
C ARG A 257 -5.40 12.48 2.77
N ILE A 258 -4.09 12.52 2.49
CA ILE A 258 -3.23 11.32 2.49
C ILE A 258 -3.26 10.64 3.86
N LEU A 259 -3.16 11.44 4.93
CA LEU A 259 -3.18 10.90 6.27
C LEU A 259 -4.53 10.25 6.58
N ALA A 260 -5.65 10.88 6.22
CA ALA A 260 -6.98 10.30 6.37
C ALA A 260 -7.14 8.98 5.59
N ILE A 261 -6.63 8.91 4.36
CA ILE A 261 -6.59 7.69 3.56
C ILE A 261 -5.75 6.61 4.25
N ASN A 262 -4.60 6.95 4.82
CA ASN A 262 -3.73 6.00 5.51
C ASN A 262 -4.38 5.45 6.79
N VAL A 263 -5.13 6.27 7.54
CA VAL A 263 -5.89 5.80 8.70
C VAL A 263 -7.06 4.92 8.25
N LEU A 264 -7.81 5.33 7.21
CA LEU A 264 -8.87 4.49 6.64
C LEU A 264 -8.33 3.15 6.13
N LYS A 265 -7.15 3.14 5.50
CA LYS A 265 -6.50 1.91 5.05
C LYS A 265 -6.30 0.93 6.22
N LYS A 266 -5.88 1.42 7.39
CA LYS A 266 -5.71 0.58 8.59
C LYS A 266 -7.05 0.10 9.15
N ALA A 267 -8.04 0.98 9.20
CA ALA A 267 -9.34 0.70 9.80
C ALA A 267 -10.28 -0.16 8.91
N ASN A 268 -10.46 0.27 7.67
CA ASN A 268 -11.33 -0.33 6.68
C ASN A 268 -10.78 -0.09 5.24
N PRO A 269 -9.96 -1.01 4.72
CA PRO A 269 -9.36 -0.90 3.39
C PRO A 269 -10.38 -0.66 2.28
N SER A 270 -11.53 -1.34 2.31
CA SER A 270 -12.57 -1.21 1.28
C SER A 270 -13.13 0.21 1.21
N HIS A 271 -13.43 0.83 2.35
CA HIS A 271 -13.88 2.22 2.40
C HIS A 271 -12.79 3.19 1.90
N ALA A 272 -11.53 2.93 2.26
CA ALA A 272 -10.41 3.75 1.79
C ALA A 272 -10.25 3.68 0.26
N ILE A 273 -10.42 2.49 -0.33
CA ILE A 273 -10.39 2.29 -1.78
C ILE A 273 -11.55 3.03 -2.44
N SER A 274 -12.78 2.93 -1.91
CA SER A 274 -13.92 3.69 -2.44
C SER A 274 -13.67 5.21 -2.41
N ALA A 275 -13.10 5.72 -1.33
CA ALA A 275 -12.72 7.13 -1.22
C ALA A 275 -11.65 7.51 -2.26
N LEU A 276 -10.63 6.67 -2.45
CA LEU A 276 -9.59 6.88 -3.47
C LEU A 276 -10.15 6.91 -4.89
N ILE A 277 -11.01 5.95 -5.24
CA ILE A 277 -11.67 5.93 -6.55
C ILE A 277 -12.54 7.18 -6.76
N ALA A 278 -13.21 7.67 -5.70
CA ALA A 278 -13.95 8.94 -5.77
C ALA A 278 -13.02 10.15 -6.04
N ILE A 279 -11.85 10.19 -5.40
CA ILE A 279 -10.83 11.23 -5.65
C ILE A 279 -10.26 11.12 -7.07
N LEU A 280 -10.01 9.91 -7.60
CA LEU A 280 -9.57 9.73 -8.99
C LEU A 280 -10.57 10.30 -10.01
N ARG A 281 -11.86 10.27 -9.67
CA ARG A 281 -12.93 10.86 -10.49
C ARG A 281 -13.02 12.38 -10.37
N SER A 282 -12.32 13.02 -9.43
CA SER A 282 -12.34 14.47 -9.22
C SER A 282 -11.68 15.24 -10.36
N ARG A 283 -12.06 16.52 -10.52
CA ARG A 283 -11.45 17.40 -11.54
C ARG A 283 -10.07 17.92 -11.13
N ASP A 284 -9.79 18.00 -9.84
CA ASP A 284 -8.51 18.47 -9.34
C ASP A 284 -7.36 17.51 -9.71
N SER A 285 -6.32 18.05 -10.35
CA SER A 285 -5.21 17.25 -10.86
C SER A 285 -4.25 16.82 -9.76
N GLU A 286 -4.03 17.69 -8.78
CA GLU A 286 -3.18 17.39 -7.64
C GLU A 286 -3.79 16.28 -6.78
N SER A 287 -5.07 16.41 -6.44
CA SER A 287 -5.86 15.35 -5.78
C SER A 287 -5.76 14.00 -6.47
N ARG A 288 -5.89 13.97 -7.81
CA ARG A 288 -5.80 12.72 -8.56
C ARG A 288 -4.41 12.12 -8.50
N LYS A 289 -3.36 12.93 -8.62
CA LYS A 289 -1.98 12.47 -8.47
C LYS A 289 -1.80 11.82 -7.10
N LEU A 290 -2.26 12.48 -6.04
CA LEU A 290 -2.22 11.98 -4.65
C LEU A 290 -3.03 10.70 -4.45
N ALA A 291 -4.17 10.54 -5.14
CA ALA A 291 -4.96 9.32 -5.06
C ALA A 291 -4.25 8.15 -5.75
N MET A 292 -3.72 8.36 -6.97
CA MET A 292 -2.89 7.37 -7.68
C MET A 292 -1.73 6.90 -6.81
N ASP A 293 -1.11 7.87 -6.18
CA ASP A 293 -0.03 7.73 -5.23
C ASP A 293 -0.37 6.85 -4.02
N CYS A 294 -1.62 6.88 -3.55
CA CYS A 294 -2.07 6.08 -2.42
C CYS A 294 -2.43 4.65 -2.81
N LEU A 295 -2.83 4.38 -4.06
CA LEU A 295 -3.23 3.04 -4.51
C LEU A 295 -2.15 1.99 -4.23
N ILE A 296 -0.89 2.36 -4.42
CA ILE A 296 0.31 1.53 -4.20
C ILE A 296 0.35 0.91 -2.79
N GLN A 297 -0.29 1.58 -1.84
CA GLN A 297 -0.29 1.15 -0.46
C GLN A 297 -1.34 0.07 -0.18
N PHE A 298 -2.24 -0.22 -1.10
CA PHE A 298 -3.26 -1.25 -0.94
C PHE A 298 -2.80 -2.58 -1.49
N ASP A 299 -3.40 -3.66 -0.99
CA ASP A 299 -3.33 -4.94 -1.68
C ASP A 299 -4.03 -4.81 -3.03
N PHE A 300 -3.34 -5.22 -4.09
CA PHE A 300 -3.83 -5.12 -5.44
C PHE A 300 -5.08 -5.96 -5.67
N SER A 301 -5.22 -7.09 -4.96
CA SER A 301 -6.41 -7.94 -5.01
C SER A 301 -7.70 -7.15 -4.71
N LEU A 302 -7.64 -6.22 -3.76
CA LEU A 302 -8.75 -5.34 -3.37
C LEU A 302 -8.95 -4.17 -4.34
N LEU A 303 -7.91 -3.76 -5.05
CA LEU A 303 -7.96 -2.66 -6.00
C LEU A 303 -8.45 -3.08 -7.38
N ARG A 304 -8.24 -4.35 -7.76
CA ARG A 304 -8.42 -4.82 -9.14
C ARG A 304 -9.77 -4.44 -9.72
N GLU A 305 -10.87 -4.91 -9.12
CA GLU A 305 -12.21 -4.66 -9.66
C GLU A 305 -12.60 -3.17 -9.58
N PRO A 306 -12.39 -2.44 -8.46
CA PRO A 306 -12.63 -1.00 -8.42
C PRO A 306 -11.88 -0.20 -9.50
N LEU A 307 -10.63 -0.58 -9.81
CA LEU A 307 -9.84 0.05 -10.88
C LEU A 307 -10.34 -0.35 -12.27
N VAL A 308 -10.72 -1.61 -12.50
CA VAL A 308 -11.34 -2.06 -13.76
C VAL A 308 -12.60 -1.25 -14.04
N GLU A 309 -13.51 -1.18 -13.08
CA GLU A 309 -14.75 -0.41 -13.21
C GLU A 309 -14.49 1.09 -13.42
N PHE A 310 -13.46 1.63 -12.77
CA PHE A 310 -13.02 2.99 -13.05
C PHE A 310 -12.54 3.14 -14.50
N LEU A 311 -11.64 2.27 -14.98
CA LEU A 311 -11.05 2.32 -16.32
C LEU A 311 -12.06 2.08 -17.44
N LEU A 312 -13.09 1.27 -17.20
CA LEU A 312 -14.19 1.05 -18.15
C LEU A 312 -15.08 2.30 -18.31
N SER A 313 -15.11 3.18 -17.31
CA SER A 313 -15.84 4.45 -17.42
C SER A 313 -15.21 5.42 -18.42
N SER A 314 -16.02 6.24 -19.09
CA SER A 314 -15.53 7.20 -20.10
C SER A 314 -14.46 8.15 -19.59
N ARG A 315 -14.49 8.52 -18.29
CA ARG A 315 -13.46 9.36 -17.66
C ARG A 315 -12.22 8.57 -17.25
N GLY A 316 -12.32 7.26 -17.04
CA GLY A 316 -11.23 6.40 -16.60
C GLY A 316 -10.26 6.03 -17.72
N LYS A 317 -10.76 5.91 -18.97
CA LYS A 317 -9.96 5.49 -20.13
C LYS A 317 -8.68 6.32 -20.36
N LYS A 318 -8.71 7.61 -20.03
CA LYS A 318 -7.53 8.49 -20.15
C LYS A 318 -6.43 8.21 -19.13
N PHE A 319 -6.74 7.49 -18.05
CA PHE A 319 -5.81 7.15 -16.96
C PHE A 319 -5.19 5.75 -17.12
N ILE A 320 -5.40 5.11 -18.27
CA ILE A 320 -4.82 3.81 -18.55
C ILE A 320 -3.29 3.85 -18.44
N PRO A 321 -2.56 4.82 -19.04
CA PRO A 321 -1.11 4.86 -18.94
C PRO A 321 -0.60 4.90 -17.48
N GLU A 322 -1.34 5.54 -16.58
CA GLU A 322 -0.96 5.72 -15.18
C GLU A 322 -1.36 4.52 -14.30
N ILE A 323 -2.47 3.83 -14.63
CA ILE A 323 -2.97 2.69 -13.83
C ILE A 323 -2.40 1.35 -14.33
N LEU A 324 -2.14 1.21 -15.62
CA LEU A 324 -1.66 -0.05 -16.21
C LEU A 324 -0.36 -0.59 -15.57
N PRO A 325 0.62 0.25 -15.18
CA PRO A 325 1.79 -0.20 -14.44
C PRO A 325 1.46 -0.90 -13.11
N LEU A 326 0.34 -0.58 -12.46
CA LEU A 326 -0.08 -1.27 -11.23
C LEU A 326 -0.44 -2.74 -11.49
N PHE A 327 -1.08 -3.03 -12.63
CA PHE A 327 -1.36 -4.41 -13.05
C PHE A 327 -0.07 -5.16 -13.38
N GLN A 328 0.86 -4.50 -14.08
CA GLN A 328 2.16 -5.08 -14.45
C GLN A 328 3.05 -5.34 -13.23
N ALA A 329 3.01 -4.47 -12.22
CA ALA A 329 3.72 -4.66 -10.95
C ALA A 329 3.11 -5.77 -10.09
N ASN A 330 1.85 -6.16 -10.35
CA ASN A 330 1.14 -7.21 -9.63
C ASN A 330 0.59 -8.30 -10.58
N PRO A 331 1.45 -9.06 -11.30
CA PRO A 331 0.99 -10.12 -12.19
C PRO A 331 0.21 -11.17 -11.42
N ASP A 332 -1.00 -11.41 -11.88
CA ASP A 332 -1.92 -12.35 -11.27
C ASP A 332 -2.84 -12.96 -12.33
N PRO A 333 -3.17 -14.27 -12.26
CA PRO A 333 -4.05 -14.91 -13.26
C PRO A 333 -5.42 -14.22 -13.38
N GLU A 334 -5.96 -13.67 -12.28
CA GLU A 334 -7.25 -12.96 -12.30
C GLU A 334 -7.19 -11.65 -13.09
N ASN A 335 -5.99 -11.09 -13.31
CA ASN A 335 -5.83 -9.87 -14.11
C ASN A 335 -6.14 -10.10 -15.59
N PHE A 336 -6.05 -11.33 -16.11
CA PHE A 336 -6.20 -11.57 -17.55
C PHE A 336 -7.57 -11.17 -18.05
N PHE A 337 -8.63 -11.61 -17.37
CA PHE A 337 -9.98 -11.28 -17.76
C PHE A 337 -10.29 -9.79 -17.51
N SER A 338 -9.80 -9.23 -16.41
CA SER A 338 -9.89 -7.79 -16.13
C SER A 338 -9.27 -6.93 -17.24
N LEU A 339 -8.03 -7.25 -17.65
CA LEU A 339 -7.33 -6.54 -18.71
C LEU A 339 -7.97 -6.78 -20.08
N TYR A 340 -8.48 -7.99 -20.34
CA TYR A 340 -9.21 -8.29 -21.57
C TYR A 340 -10.51 -7.48 -21.69
N ARG A 341 -11.29 -7.35 -20.60
CA ARG A 341 -12.47 -6.48 -20.56
C ARG A 341 -12.12 -5.04 -20.90
N ILE A 342 -11.02 -4.53 -20.35
CA ILE A 342 -10.53 -3.18 -20.63
C ILE A 342 -10.11 -3.06 -22.11
N GLU A 343 -9.33 -4.03 -22.62
CA GLU A 343 -8.89 -4.11 -24.02
C GLU A 343 -10.07 -3.95 -25.00
N MET A 344 -11.15 -4.69 -24.78
CA MET A 344 -12.34 -4.69 -25.65
C MET A 344 -13.15 -3.38 -25.62
N CYS A 345 -12.91 -2.51 -24.64
CA CYS A 345 -13.64 -1.25 -24.48
C CYS A 345 -12.89 -0.02 -24.99
N LEU A 346 -11.74 -0.21 -25.67
CA LEU A 346 -10.81 0.85 -26.05
C LEU A 346 -10.67 1.03 -27.54
N ASN A 347 -10.11 2.19 -27.92
CA ASN A 347 -9.65 2.39 -29.29
C ASN A 347 -8.42 1.51 -29.58
N PRO A 348 -8.11 1.25 -30.87
CA PRO A 348 -7.04 0.31 -31.23
C PRO A 348 -5.66 0.63 -30.63
N ALA A 349 -5.32 1.92 -30.49
CA ALA A 349 -4.04 2.34 -29.93
C ALA A 349 -3.93 1.99 -28.44
N ALA A 350 -4.92 2.35 -27.63
CA ALA A 350 -4.94 2.05 -26.20
C ALA A 350 -5.15 0.55 -25.91
N ALA A 351 -5.95 -0.14 -26.74
CA ALA A 351 -6.14 -1.58 -26.64
C ALA A 351 -4.82 -2.34 -26.82
N LYS A 352 -3.97 -1.91 -27.75
CA LYS A 352 -2.63 -2.49 -27.96
C LYS A 352 -1.76 -2.41 -26.69
N SER A 353 -1.79 -1.28 -25.98
CA SER A 353 -1.04 -1.11 -24.73
C SER A 353 -1.54 -2.06 -23.63
N VAL A 354 -2.87 -2.18 -23.47
CA VAL A 354 -3.47 -3.07 -22.47
C VAL A 354 -3.19 -4.54 -22.79
N LYS A 355 -3.27 -4.93 -24.07
CA LYS A 355 -2.89 -6.27 -24.53
C LYS A 355 -1.43 -6.56 -24.23
N ALA A 356 -0.52 -5.63 -24.52
CA ALA A 356 0.90 -5.79 -24.22
C ALA A 356 1.15 -5.99 -22.72
N ALA A 357 0.45 -5.24 -21.85
CA ALA A 357 0.54 -5.43 -20.40
C ALA A 357 0.00 -6.80 -19.94
N ARG A 358 -1.09 -7.29 -20.55
CA ARG A 358 -1.65 -8.62 -20.28
C ARG A 358 -0.66 -9.73 -20.64
N LEU A 359 -0.04 -9.65 -21.83
CA LEU A 359 0.98 -10.60 -22.27
C LEU A 359 2.25 -10.55 -21.40
N LEU A 360 2.66 -9.36 -20.96
CA LEU A 360 3.76 -9.21 -20.01
C LEU A 360 3.46 -9.90 -18.66
N CYS A 361 2.25 -9.69 -18.12
CA CYS A 361 1.83 -10.36 -16.88
C CYS A 361 1.87 -11.88 -17.03
N GLU A 362 1.42 -12.39 -18.18
CA GLU A 362 1.48 -13.80 -18.49
C GLU A 362 2.93 -14.32 -18.54
N GLU A 363 3.82 -13.62 -19.24
CA GLU A 363 5.23 -14.00 -19.35
C GLU A 363 5.88 -14.07 -17.97
N ILE A 364 5.62 -13.09 -17.10
CA ILE A 364 6.12 -13.10 -15.72
C ILE A 364 5.58 -14.30 -14.94
N LEU A 365 4.29 -14.59 -15.05
CA LEU A 365 3.67 -15.72 -14.34
C LEU A 365 4.20 -17.08 -14.84
N VAL A 366 4.49 -17.20 -16.15
CA VAL A 366 5.15 -18.39 -16.71
C VAL A 366 6.60 -18.51 -16.20
N LYS A 367 7.37 -17.42 -16.20
CA LYS A 367 8.75 -17.39 -15.66
C LYS A 367 8.81 -17.78 -14.19
N CYS A 368 7.83 -17.33 -13.40
CA CYS A 368 7.71 -17.70 -11.98
C CYS A 368 7.07 -19.08 -11.76
N GLY A 369 6.72 -19.82 -12.81
CA GLY A 369 6.12 -21.15 -12.73
C GLY A 369 4.72 -21.18 -12.12
N ARG A 370 4.01 -20.04 -12.05
CA ARG A 370 2.60 -19.94 -11.65
C ARG A 370 1.64 -20.29 -12.79
N LEU A 371 2.14 -20.28 -14.03
CA LEU A 371 1.40 -20.69 -15.23
C LEU A 371 2.26 -21.57 -16.13
N THR A 372 1.59 -22.40 -16.94
CA THR A 372 2.23 -23.27 -17.92
C THR A 372 2.19 -22.64 -19.33
N LYS A 373 3.34 -22.67 -20.02
CA LYS A 373 3.53 -22.01 -21.32
C LYS A 373 2.72 -22.65 -22.45
N ASP A 374 2.49 -23.95 -22.38
CA ASP A 374 1.71 -24.75 -23.32
C ASP A 374 0.22 -24.32 -23.40
N LYS A 375 -0.30 -23.69 -22.34
CA LYS A 375 -1.71 -23.28 -22.25
C LYS A 375 -2.00 -21.85 -22.70
N THR A 376 -1.04 -21.11 -23.25
CA THR A 376 -1.25 -19.71 -23.68
C THR A 376 -2.35 -19.59 -24.73
N GLY A 377 -2.34 -20.44 -25.76
CA GLY A 377 -3.36 -20.40 -26.82
C GLY A 377 -4.77 -20.77 -26.33
N GLN A 378 -4.89 -21.68 -25.37
CA GLN A 378 -6.18 -22.03 -24.76
C GLN A 378 -6.71 -20.87 -23.91
N ARG A 379 -5.85 -20.23 -23.12
CA ARG A 379 -6.24 -19.09 -22.26
C ARG A 379 -6.81 -17.93 -23.06
N GLU A 380 -6.28 -17.63 -24.25
CA GLU A 380 -6.87 -16.59 -25.11
C GLU A 380 -8.29 -16.96 -25.56
N LYS A 381 -8.54 -18.23 -25.91
CA LYS A 381 -9.88 -18.71 -26.26
C LYS A 381 -10.84 -18.60 -25.09
N ASP A 382 -10.42 -19.03 -23.90
CA ASP A 382 -11.23 -18.96 -22.68
C ASP A 382 -11.65 -17.51 -22.35
N LEU A 383 -10.75 -16.54 -22.59
CA LEU A 383 -11.06 -15.11 -22.40
C LEU A 383 -12.13 -14.61 -23.38
N ILE A 384 -12.02 -15.00 -24.65
CA ILE A 384 -12.99 -14.63 -25.71
C ILE A 384 -14.38 -15.22 -25.39
N GLU A 385 -14.43 -16.51 -25.05
CA GLU A 385 -15.66 -17.22 -24.71
C GLU A 385 -16.33 -16.58 -23.49
N ARG A 386 -15.55 -16.36 -22.42
CA ARG A 386 -16.07 -15.72 -21.20
C ARG A 386 -16.58 -14.30 -21.45
N TYR A 387 -15.87 -13.50 -22.24
CA TYR A 387 -16.31 -12.15 -22.56
C TYR A 387 -17.61 -12.14 -23.36
N SER A 388 -17.71 -13.02 -24.36
CA SER A 388 -18.92 -13.17 -25.18
C SER A 388 -20.13 -13.57 -24.33
N PHE A 389 -19.95 -14.50 -23.40
CA PHE A 389 -20.97 -14.91 -22.45
C PHE A 389 -21.42 -13.77 -21.52
N GLU A 390 -20.49 -12.97 -20.97
CA GLU A 390 -20.83 -11.82 -20.12
C GLU A 390 -21.55 -10.71 -20.90
N GLU A 391 -21.19 -10.46 -22.15
CA GLU A 391 -21.88 -9.50 -23.02
C GLU A 391 -23.29 -9.96 -23.40
N GLU A 392 -23.48 -11.25 -23.67
CA GLU A 392 -24.81 -11.83 -23.92
C GLU A 392 -25.71 -11.68 -22.68
N LYS A 393 -25.17 -11.97 -21.49
CA LYS A 393 -25.88 -11.77 -20.22
C LYS A 393 -26.24 -10.31 -19.94
N ARG A 394 -25.40 -9.35 -20.36
CA ARG A 394 -25.70 -7.91 -20.24
C ARG A 394 -26.79 -7.45 -21.21
N ARG A 395 -26.83 -8.03 -22.43
CA ARG A 395 -27.87 -7.73 -23.42
C ARG A 395 -29.21 -8.35 -23.06
N ASN A 396 -29.19 -9.53 -22.45
CA ASN A 396 -30.36 -10.29 -22.02
C ASN A 396 -30.32 -10.56 -20.51
N PRO A 397 -30.52 -9.55 -19.65
CA PRO A 397 -30.55 -9.76 -18.21
C PRO A 397 -31.74 -10.68 -17.88
N GLN A 398 -31.45 -11.88 -17.34
CA GLN A 398 -32.50 -12.75 -16.84
C GLN A 398 -33.29 -12.00 -15.76
N ALA A 399 -34.60 -11.83 -15.98
CA ALA A 399 -35.49 -11.36 -14.94
C ALA A 399 -35.39 -12.37 -13.79
N TYR A 400 -34.79 -11.96 -12.66
CA TYR A 400 -34.79 -12.79 -11.46
C TYR A 400 -36.24 -13.08 -11.11
N ALA A 401 -36.62 -14.35 -11.24
CA ALA A 401 -37.95 -14.81 -10.97
C ALA A 401 -38.25 -14.65 -9.48
N ILE A 402 -39.05 -13.65 -9.14
CA ILE A 402 -39.74 -13.50 -7.84
C ILE A 402 -40.80 -14.62 -7.65
N SER A 403 -40.82 -15.66 -8.49
CA SER A 403 -41.83 -16.73 -8.47
C SER A 403 -41.54 -17.90 -7.53
N LYS A 404 -40.54 -17.82 -6.63
CA LYS A 404 -40.27 -18.86 -5.61
C LYS A 404 -40.51 -18.42 -4.16
N LEU A 405 -41.28 -17.37 -3.93
CA LEU A 405 -41.84 -17.03 -2.62
C LEU A 405 -43.36 -16.84 -2.75
N ARG A 406 -44.08 -17.94 -2.90
CA ARG A 406 -45.49 -18.05 -2.51
C ARG A 406 -45.69 -19.35 -1.76
#